data_AF-Q4RK50-F1
#
_entry.id   AF-Q4RK50-F1
#
_cell.length_a   1.000
_cell.length_b   1.000
_cell.length_c   1.000
_cell.angle_alpha   90.00
_cell.angle_beta   90.00
_cell.angle_gamma   90.00
#
_symmetry.space_group_name_H-M   'P 1'
#
loop_
_entity.id
_entity.type
_entity.pdbx_description
1 polymer ?
#
loop_
_entity_poly.entity_id
_entity_poly.type
_entity_poly.pdbx_seq_one_letter_code
_entity_poly.pdbx_strand_id
1 'polypeptide(L)'
;MSSGAATPSSKPPGLQKLLSVPGSDPKRVNDLLLLRPDAAALSDPEPKDSGDDRHVVFFHGDIQNFQEEMALQPDAAQWMGWSLEQVAHMLGPRFPGQHIWVVRASTMYLNKFSCYHNFVESNMFGAPEHSFYSRDTGAFHHLRSLLSHAMERADLPNRLPPHGGAAGLPAGFQLTLVGFSKGCVVLNQMVYELAGARADPLMSPFARSISDMFWLDGGHPGGSETWVTDKQVLKELASSGVSIHAHVTPYEVRDPMRAWVGREYGCFVEALQEFGACPSKKLHFEDEPASIENHFRV
;
A
#
# COMPACT_ATOMS: atom_id res chain seq x y z
N MET A 1 14.97 -26.97 46.39
CA MET A 1 15.51 -26.54 45.09
C MET A 1 14.61 -27.08 44.00
N SER A 2 13.87 -26.21 43.32
CA SER A 2 13.32 -26.48 41.97
C SER A 2 13.01 -25.11 41.37
N SER A 3 13.99 -24.57 40.64
CA SER A 3 13.89 -23.34 39.89
C SER A 3 13.00 -23.58 38.66
N GLY A 4 11.85 -22.91 38.61
CA GLY A 4 11.03 -22.85 37.41
C GLY A 4 11.80 -22.18 36.28
N ALA A 5 11.96 -22.89 35.17
CA ALA A 5 12.58 -22.38 33.96
C ALA A 5 11.66 -21.30 33.35
N ALA A 6 12.17 -20.07 33.25
CA ALA A 6 11.55 -19.02 32.49
C ALA A 6 11.56 -19.40 30.99
N THR A 7 10.39 -19.43 30.38
CA THR A 7 10.23 -19.48 28.93
C THR A 7 10.95 -18.31 28.27
N PRO A 8 11.68 -18.51 27.16
CA PRO A 8 12.35 -17.42 26.48
C PRO A 8 11.29 -16.49 25.90
N SER A 9 11.36 -15.20 26.25
CA SER A 9 10.58 -14.15 25.61
C SER A 9 10.93 -14.13 24.11
N SER A 10 9.97 -14.41 23.24
CA SER A 10 10.11 -14.18 21.81
C SER A 10 10.42 -12.71 21.60
N LYS A 11 11.61 -12.40 21.05
CA LYS A 11 11.91 -11.04 20.60
C LYS A 11 10.78 -10.63 19.65
N PRO A 12 10.19 -9.42 19.79
CA PRO A 12 9.19 -8.97 18.84
C PRO A 12 9.78 -9.04 17.42
N PRO A 13 8.98 -9.38 16.40
CA PRO A 13 9.45 -9.45 15.02
C PRO A 13 10.17 -8.15 14.67
N GLY A 14 11.45 -8.28 14.31
CA GLY A 14 12.34 -7.14 14.14
C GLY A 14 11.92 -6.31 12.93
N LEU A 15 11.29 -5.17 13.20
CA LEU A 15 11.03 -4.14 12.20
C LEU A 15 12.36 -3.60 11.68
N GLN A 16 12.61 -3.76 10.38
CA GLN A 16 13.85 -3.31 9.74
C GLN A 16 13.58 -2.07 8.90
N LYS A 17 14.37 -1.01 9.11
CA LYS A 17 14.34 0.21 8.30
C LYS A 17 15.37 0.12 7.18
N LEU A 18 14.93 0.39 5.96
CA LEU A 18 15.76 0.43 4.75
C LEU A 18 15.69 1.85 4.17
N LEU A 19 16.82 2.56 4.16
CA LEU A 19 16.88 3.94 3.68
C LEU A 19 17.30 4.00 2.21
N SER A 20 16.74 4.95 1.47
CA SER A 20 17.12 5.28 0.09
C SER A 20 17.21 4.04 -0.82
N VAL A 21 16.17 3.21 -0.83
CA VAL A 21 16.07 2.06 -1.73
C VAL A 21 15.66 2.55 -3.12
N PRO A 22 16.44 2.28 -4.18
CA PRO A 22 16.13 2.71 -5.53
C PRO A 22 14.97 1.91 -6.11
N GLY A 23 14.13 2.57 -6.89
CA GLY A 23 13.14 1.93 -7.75
C GLY A 23 13.63 1.81 -9.19
N SER A 24 12.82 2.25 -10.14
CA SER A 24 13.08 2.18 -11.59
C SER A 24 14.30 3.00 -12.05
N ASP A 25 14.56 4.13 -11.40
CA ASP A 25 15.71 5.00 -11.62
C ASP A 25 16.53 5.03 -10.32
N PRO A 26 17.87 4.88 -10.37
CA PRO A 26 18.73 4.96 -9.18
C PRO A 26 18.56 6.24 -8.34
N LYS A 27 18.06 7.34 -8.93
CA LYS A 27 17.76 8.60 -8.25
C LYS A 27 16.36 8.64 -7.64
N ARG A 28 15.44 7.81 -8.11
CA ARG A 28 14.08 7.67 -7.54
C ARG A 28 14.14 6.67 -6.41
N VAL A 29 14.30 7.17 -5.19
CA VAL A 29 14.45 6.36 -3.98
C VAL A 29 13.29 6.54 -3.01
N ASN A 30 12.98 5.49 -2.26
CA ASN A 30 12.06 5.53 -1.12
C ASN A 30 12.74 4.92 0.11
N ASP A 31 12.30 5.36 1.29
CA ASP A 31 12.58 4.65 2.53
C ASP A 31 11.47 3.63 2.80
N LEU A 32 11.82 2.46 3.32
CA LEU A 32 10.88 1.40 3.64
C LEU A 32 11.07 0.90 5.07
N LEU A 33 9.98 0.39 5.65
CA LEU A 33 10.03 -0.52 6.78
C LEU A 33 9.64 -1.92 6.31
N LEU A 34 10.34 -2.93 6.82
CA LEU A 34 10.00 -4.34 6.67
C LEU A 34 9.67 -4.92 8.03
N LEU A 35 8.44 -5.37 8.22
CA LEU A 35 8.07 -6.29 9.30
C LEU A 35 8.06 -7.72 8.74
N ARG A 36 8.91 -8.58 9.30
CA ARG A 36 8.92 -10.01 8.95
C ARG A 36 7.78 -10.74 9.67
N PRO A 37 7.23 -11.81 9.07
CA PRO A 37 6.26 -12.65 9.75
C PRO A 37 6.89 -13.26 11.02
N ASP A 38 6.10 -13.40 12.08
CA ASP A 38 6.54 -14.06 13.30
C ASP A 38 6.78 -15.55 13.02
N ALA A 39 7.97 -16.05 13.37
CA ALA A 39 8.33 -17.46 13.23
C ALA A 39 7.39 -18.37 14.04
N ALA A 40 6.79 -17.87 15.13
CA ALA A 40 5.83 -18.63 15.93
C ALA A 40 4.47 -18.81 15.23
N ALA A 41 4.08 -17.92 14.31
CA ALA A 41 2.83 -18.03 13.54
C ALA A 41 2.90 -19.12 12.45
N LEU A 42 4.08 -19.72 12.23
CA LEU A 42 4.31 -20.82 11.29
C LEU A 42 4.21 -22.22 11.96
N SER A 43 3.74 -22.30 13.22
CA SER A 43 3.79 -23.52 14.05
C SER A 43 2.56 -24.44 14.00
N ASP A 44 1.67 -24.29 13.01
CA ASP A 44 0.66 -25.35 12.74
C ASP A 44 1.36 -26.59 12.13
N PRO A 45 1.10 -27.82 12.62
CA PRO A 45 1.86 -29.01 12.25
C PRO A 45 1.41 -29.67 10.93
N GLU A 46 0.54 -29.03 10.16
CA GLU A 46 0.19 -29.50 8.82
C GLU A 46 1.25 -29.02 7.82
N PRO A 47 1.71 -29.87 6.89
CA PRO A 47 2.65 -29.46 5.85
C PRO A 47 1.93 -28.52 4.87
N LYS A 48 1.81 -27.24 5.23
CA LYS A 48 1.47 -26.20 4.28
C LYS A 48 2.69 -26.04 3.39
N ASP A 49 2.49 -26.22 2.08
CA ASP A 49 3.48 -26.00 1.05
C ASP A 49 4.38 -24.82 1.46
N SER A 50 5.68 -25.07 1.50
CA SER A 50 6.75 -24.11 1.79
C SER A 50 6.91 -23.07 0.68
N GLY A 51 5.79 -22.66 0.07
CA GLY A 51 5.71 -21.98 -1.22
C GLY A 51 4.71 -20.84 -1.26
N ASP A 52 4.25 -20.30 -0.12
CA ASP A 52 3.46 -19.05 -0.09
C ASP A 52 4.37 -17.88 0.33
N ASP A 53 4.95 -17.17 -0.64
CA ASP A 53 5.76 -15.96 -0.40
C ASP A 53 4.88 -14.71 -0.58
N ARG A 54 4.14 -14.38 0.48
CA ARG A 54 3.13 -13.31 0.45
C ARG A 54 3.66 -12.01 1.05
N HIS A 55 3.34 -10.92 0.36
CA HIS A 55 3.77 -9.58 0.72
C HIS A 55 2.59 -8.61 0.75
N VAL A 56 2.58 -7.74 1.75
CA VAL A 56 1.67 -6.60 1.83
C VAL A 56 2.50 -5.34 1.66
N VAL A 57 2.10 -4.46 0.74
CA VAL A 57 2.72 -3.15 0.56
C VAL A 57 1.73 -2.08 0.96
N PHE A 58 2.11 -1.29 1.96
CA PHE A 58 1.31 -0.21 2.51
C PHE A 58 1.88 1.16 2.11
N PHE A 59 1.01 2.00 1.56
CA PHE A 59 1.25 3.41 1.25
C PHE A 59 0.44 4.28 2.23
N HIS A 60 1.14 5.10 2.99
CA HIS A 60 0.58 5.89 4.08
C HIS A 60 -0.11 7.19 3.65
N GLY A 61 -0.86 7.78 4.58
CA GLY A 61 -1.57 9.04 4.42
C GLY A 61 -0.72 10.28 4.71
N ASP A 62 -1.35 11.44 4.65
CA ASP A 62 -0.78 12.69 5.18
C ASP A 62 -0.55 12.56 6.70
N ILE A 63 0.33 13.39 7.26
CA ILE A 63 0.77 13.43 8.68
C ILE A 63 1.62 12.21 9.11
N GLN A 64 1.31 11.00 8.62
CA GLN A 64 2.07 9.80 8.95
C GLN A 64 3.50 9.90 8.43
N ASN A 65 4.46 9.60 9.29
CA ASN A 65 5.88 9.56 8.97
C ASN A 65 6.59 8.62 9.98
N PHE A 66 7.90 8.48 9.87
CA PHE A 66 8.70 7.79 10.88
C PHE A 66 8.50 8.45 12.24
N GLN A 67 8.47 7.63 13.29
CA GLN A 67 8.17 8.08 14.64
C GLN A 67 9.10 9.22 15.09
N GLU A 68 10.40 9.14 14.77
CA GLU A 68 11.36 10.19 15.10
C GLU A 68 11.07 11.51 14.37
N GLU A 69 10.58 11.48 13.14
CA GLU A 69 10.23 12.66 12.36
C GLU A 69 8.94 13.30 12.90
N MET A 70 7.94 12.47 13.21
CA MET A 70 6.67 12.94 13.78
C MET A 70 6.87 13.58 15.15
N ALA A 71 7.78 13.04 15.98
CA ALA A 71 8.06 13.58 17.31
C ALA A 71 8.63 15.02 17.29
N LEU A 72 9.23 15.44 16.18
CA LEU A 72 9.78 16.78 16.00
C LEU A 72 8.73 17.82 15.58
N GLN A 73 7.53 17.41 15.18
CA GLN A 73 6.50 18.29 14.64
C GLN A 73 5.26 18.32 15.56
N PRO A 74 4.89 19.46 16.17
CA PRO A 74 3.74 19.53 17.08
C PRO A 74 2.44 18.97 16.51
N ASP A 75 2.16 19.29 15.23
CA ASP A 75 0.94 18.84 14.54
C ASP A 75 0.90 17.32 14.33
N ALA A 76 2.07 16.68 14.16
CA ALA A 76 2.18 15.23 13.96
C ALA A 76 2.36 14.46 15.27
N ALA A 77 2.95 15.07 16.30
CA ALA A 77 3.25 14.41 17.58
C ALA A 77 2.01 13.86 18.29
N GLN A 78 0.85 14.52 18.16
CA GLN A 78 -0.42 14.00 18.70
C GLN A 78 -0.88 12.70 18.02
N TRP A 79 -0.37 12.40 16.82
CA TRP A 79 -0.71 11.23 16.00
C TRP A 79 0.36 10.14 16.05
N MET A 80 1.29 10.16 17.02
CA MET A 80 2.37 9.15 17.13
C MET A 80 1.88 7.70 17.14
N GLY A 81 0.66 7.43 17.62
CA GLY A 81 0.05 6.09 17.55
C GLY A 81 -0.16 5.57 16.11
N TRP A 82 -0.03 6.44 15.11
CA TRP A 82 -0.19 6.16 13.69
C TRP A 82 1.10 6.37 12.90
N SER A 83 2.28 6.36 13.56
CA SER A 83 3.57 6.38 12.87
C SER A 83 3.73 5.15 11.96
N LEU A 84 4.64 5.23 10.99
CA LEU A 84 4.87 4.14 10.05
C LEU A 84 5.24 2.82 10.75
N GLU A 85 5.98 2.90 11.85
CA GLU A 85 6.34 1.76 12.69
C GLU A 85 5.11 1.16 13.38
N GLN A 86 4.25 1.99 13.96
CA GLN A 86 3.02 1.51 14.61
C GLN A 86 2.06 0.89 13.59
N VAL A 87 1.93 1.48 12.40
CA VAL A 87 1.12 0.91 11.32
C VAL A 87 1.64 -0.44 10.88
N ALA A 88 2.96 -0.60 10.70
CA ALA A 88 3.54 -1.90 10.38
C ALA A 88 3.13 -2.98 11.42
N HIS A 89 3.21 -2.64 12.70
CA HIS A 89 2.79 -3.53 13.80
C HIS A 89 1.28 -3.78 13.86
N MET A 90 0.44 -2.80 13.48
CA MET A 90 -1.02 -2.99 13.37
C MET A 90 -1.40 -3.90 12.20
N LEU A 91 -0.67 -3.85 11.09
CA LEU A 91 -0.92 -4.69 9.92
C LEU A 91 -0.47 -6.14 10.10
N GLY A 92 0.61 -6.40 10.85
CA GLY A 92 1.13 -7.76 11.06
C GLY A 92 0.07 -8.79 11.49
N PRO A 93 -0.71 -8.54 12.56
CA PRO A 93 -1.80 -9.43 12.99
C PRO A 93 -2.97 -9.53 12.00
N ARG A 94 -3.16 -8.53 11.12
CA ARG A 94 -4.21 -8.55 10.09
C ARG A 94 -3.82 -9.39 8.87
N PHE A 95 -2.51 -9.55 8.63
CA PHE A 95 -1.94 -10.33 7.54
C PHE A 95 -0.94 -11.36 8.09
N PRO A 96 -1.42 -12.37 8.85
CA PRO A 96 -0.56 -13.34 9.51
C PRO A 96 0.29 -14.12 8.50
N GLY A 97 1.57 -14.32 8.84
CA GLY A 97 2.51 -15.05 8.00
C GLY A 97 3.01 -14.30 6.75
N GLN A 98 2.66 -13.02 6.58
CA GLN A 98 3.09 -12.21 5.44
C GLN A 98 4.19 -11.22 5.82
N HIS A 99 5.00 -10.82 4.84
CA HIS A 99 5.94 -9.70 4.98
C HIS A 99 5.19 -8.39 4.78
N ILE A 100 5.30 -7.46 5.74
CA ILE A 100 4.70 -6.13 5.62
C ILE A 100 5.77 -5.12 5.23
N TRP A 101 5.57 -4.48 4.08
CA TRP A 101 6.38 -3.38 3.59
C TRP A 101 5.61 -2.08 3.76
N VAL A 102 6.12 -1.15 4.55
CA VAL A 102 5.60 0.22 4.60
C VAL A 102 6.49 1.10 3.75
N VAL A 103 5.95 1.63 2.65
CA VAL A 103 6.68 2.51 1.72
C VAL A 103 6.41 3.95 2.13
N ARG A 104 7.46 4.64 2.56
CA ARG A 104 7.38 6.08 2.83
C ARG A 104 7.28 6.85 1.51
N ALA A 105 6.42 7.87 1.47
CA ALA A 105 6.38 8.84 0.38
C ALA A 105 7.79 9.42 0.13
N SER A 106 8.13 9.67 -1.14
CA SER A 106 9.47 10.15 -1.51
C SER A 106 9.76 11.54 -0.94
N THR A 107 8.72 12.30 -0.60
CA THR A 107 8.83 13.61 0.05
C THR A 107 7.65 13.84 0.98
N MET A 108 7.92 14.48 2.13
CA MET A 108 6.90 14.99 3.06
C MET A 108 6.89 16.52 2.99
N TYR A 109 6.04 17.11 2.16
CA TYR A 109 5.96 18.56 2.01
C TYR A 109 5.37 19.20 3.27
N LEU A 110 6.02 20.23 3.81
CA LEU A 110 5.70 20.87 5.09
C LEU A 110 5.58 19.87 6.26
N ASN A 111 6.32 18.75 6.20
CA ASN A 111 6.24 17.65 7.18
C ASN A 111 4.83 17.08 7.39
N LYS A 112 3.92 17.31 6.43
CA LYS A 112 2.50 16.98 6.54
C LYS A 112 1.98 16.27 5.31
N PHE A 113 2.23 16.82 4.12
CA PHE A 113 1.66 16.29 2.88
C PHE A 113 2.57 15.22 2.29
N SER A 114 2.04 14.02 2.16
CA SER A 114 2.74 12.89 1.53
C SER A 114 2.74 13.08 0.02
N CYS A 115 3.93 13.06 -0.59
CA CYS A 115 4.09 13.21 -2.03
C CYS A 115 4.75 11.97 -2.63
N TYR A 116 4.02 11.28 -3.51
CA TYR A 116 4.42 10.03 -4.16
C TYR A 116 4.99 10.25 -5.56
N HIS A 117 5.83 11.29 -5.76
CA HIS A 117 6.39 11.67 -7.07
C HIS A 117 7.12 10.55 -7.83
N ASN A 118 7.62 9.54 -7.10
CA ASN A 118 8.24 8.37 -7.73
C ASN A 118 7.24 7.43 -8.41
N PHE A 119 5.96 7.49 -8.01
CA PHE A 119 4.87 6.64 -8.51
C PHE A 119 3.90 7.42 -9.39
N VAL A 120 3.55 8.65 -9.02
CA VAL A 120 2.54 9.46 -9.69
C VAL A 120 3.03 10.90 -9.82
N GLU A 121 2.82 11.51 -10.99
CA GLU A 121 3.05 12.94 -11.16
C GLU A 121 2.07 13.71 -10.28
N SER A 122 2.52 14.78 -9.64
CA SER A 122 1.68 15.51 -8.72
C SER A 122 2.09 16.96 -8.58
N ASN A 123 1.14 17.80 -8.17
CA ASN A 123 1.46 19.16 -7.75
C ASN A 123 2.24 19.18 -6.42
N MET A 124 2.62 20.38 -5.96
CA MET A 124 3.42 20.57 -4.74
C MET A 124 2.81 19.96 -3.46
N PHE A 125 1.49 19.80 -3.40
CA PHE A 125 0.78 19.21 -2.26
C PHE A 125 0.48 17.72 -2.47
N GLY A 126 1.05 17.11 -3.50
CA GLY A 126 0.83 15.71 -3.84
C GLY A 126 -0.58 15.41 -4.35
N ALA A 127 -1.28 16.36 -4.95
CA ALA A 127 -2.50 16.03 -5.71
C ALA A 127 -2.08 15.45 -7.07
N PRO A 128 -2.60 14.27 -7.45
CA PRO A 128 -2.09 13.51 -8.59
C PRO A 128 -2.50 14.14 -9.93
N GLU A 129 -1.71 13.85 -10.96
CA GLU A 129 -2.11 13.88 -12.35
C GLU A 129 -1.86 12.48 -12.91
N HIS A 130 -2.94 11.73 -13.16
CA HIS A 130 -2.85 10.33 -13.53
C HIS A 130 -2.48 10.15 -15.00
N SER A 131 -1.59 9.20 -15.27
CA SER A 131 -1.12 8.88 -16.63
C SER A 131 -1.23 7.39 -16.93
N PHE A 132 -1.32 7.05 -18.21
CA PHE A 132 -1.32 5.66 -18.66
C PHE A 132 0.09 5.05 -18.57
N TYR A 133 0.14 3.71 -18.70
CA TYR A 133 1.36 2.92 -18.57
C TYR A 133 2.55 3.42 -19.40
N SER A 134 3.67 3.58 -18.72
CA SER A 134 4.99 3.81 -19.31
C SER A 134 5.93 2.66 -18.94
N ARG A 135 6.63 2.12 -19.95
CA ARG A 135 7.58 1.01 -19.76
C ARG A 135 8.77 1.36 -18.89
N ASP A 136 9.19 2.63 -18.90
CA ASP A 136 10.45 3.04 -18.28
C ASP A 136 10.24 3.77 -16.94
N THR A 137 9.07 4.40 -16.75
CA THR A 137 8.85 5.36 -15.66
C THR A 137 7.58 5.15 -14.86
N GLY A 138 6.75 4.16 -15.21
CA GLY A 138 5.46 3.91 -14.56
C GLY A 138 5.56 3.37 -13.14
N ALA A 139 4.48 3.52 -12.38
CA ALA A 139 4.31 3.04 -11.01
C ALA A 139 4.60 1.54 -10.86
N PHE A 140 4.17 0.71 -11.82
CA PHE A 140 4.47 -0.73 -11.79
C PHE A 140 5.95 -1.04 -11.87
N HIS A 141 6.65 -0.39 -12.80
CA HIS A 141 8.08 -0.58 -12.95
C HIS A 141 8.83 -0.06 -11.73
N HIS A 142 8.42 1.08 -11.18
CA HIS A 142 9.00 1.61 -9.96
C HIS A 142 8.80 0.66 -8.78
N LEU A 143 7.57 0.18 -8.52
CA LEU A 143 7.27 -0.73 -7.41
C LEU A 143 8.05 -2.05 -7.51
N ARG A 144 8.07 -2.66 -8.70
CA ARG A 144 8.77 -3.94 -8.92
C ARG A 144 10.27 -3.80 -8.59
N SER A 145 10.92 -2.77 -9.14
CA SER A 145 12.34 -2.53 -8.87
C SER A 145 12.58 -2.19 -7.40
N LEU A 146 11.71 -1.38 -6.80
CA LEU A 146 11.83 -0.99 -5.40
C LEU A 146 11.78 -2.22 -4.47
N LEU A 147 10.81 -3.11 -4.68
CA LEU A 147 10.70 -4.35 -3.91
C LEU A 147 11.88 -5.29 -4.16
N SER A 148 12.32 -5.45 -5.41
CA SER A 148 13.50 -6.27 -5.74
C SER A 148 14.75 -5.81 -4.97
N HIS A 149 15.07 -4.51 -5.02
CA HIS A 149 16.20 -3.94 -4.28
C HIS A 149 15.98 -3.96 -2.76
N ALA A 150 14.75 -3.78 -2.28
CA ALA A 150 14.45 -3.85 -0.86
C ALA A 150 14.63 -5.29 -0.31
N MET A 151 14.15 -6.29 -1.03
CA MET A 151 14.32 -7.72 -0.71
C MET A 151 15.79 -8.13 -0.70
N GLU A 152 16.59 -7.59 -1.63
CA GLU A 152 18.03 -7.79 -1.66
C GLU A 152 18.71 -7.19 -0.41
N ARG A 153 18.42 -5.93 -0.09
CA ARG A 153 18.99 -5.26 1.10
C ARG A 153 18.53 -5.87 2.42
N ALA A 154 17.33 -6.45 2.44
CA ALA A 154 16.77 -7.15 3.58
C ALA A 154 17.23 -8.62 3.69
N ASP A 155 18.06 -9.09 2.75
CA ASP A 155 18.57 -10.46 2.70
C ASP A 155 17.47 -11.54 2.72
N LEU A 156 16.34 -11.29 2.02
CA LEU A 156 15.25 -12.27 1.95
C LEU A 156 15.60 -13.44 1.02
N PRO A 157 15.15 -14.67 1.27
CA PRO A 157 15.52 -15.83 0.46
C PRO A 157 14.85 -15.85 -0.92
N ASN A 158 13.57 -15.47 -1.02
CA ASN A 158 12.75 -15.55 -2.24
C ASN A 158 12.62 -14.17 -2.92
N ARG A 159 13.74 -13.61 -3.37
CA ARG A 159 13.76 -12.23 -3.89
C ARG A 159 13.09 -12.12 -5.26
N LEU A 160 12.39 -11.01 -5.48
CA LEU A 160 12.02 -10.61 -6.83
C LEU A 160 13.29 -10.42 -7.68
N PRO A 161 13.42 -11.11 -8.83
CA PRO A 161 14.56 -10.91 -9.71
C PRO A 161 14.55 -9.51 -10.32
N PRO A 162 15.72 -8.95 -10.65
CA PRO A 162 15.83 -7.67 -11.32
C PRO A 162 14.93 -7.59 -12.56
N HIS A 163 14.39 -6.41 -12.84
CA HIS A 163 13.57 -6.20 -14.04
C HIS A 163 14.38 -6.53 -15.32
N GLY A 164 13.76 -7.23 -16.28
CA GLY A 164 14.42 -7.69 -17.50
C GLY A 164 15.30 -8.94 -17.35
N GLY A 165 15.40 -9.53 -16.15
CA GLY A 165 16.07 -10.81 -15.94
C GLY A 165 15.33 -11.99 -16.58
N ALA A 166 16.05 -13.05 -16.94
CA ALA A 166 15.46 -14.27 -17.52
C ALA A 166 14.67 -15.12 -16.49
N ALA A 167 14.84 -14.84 -15.19
CA ALA A 167 14.16 -15.56 -14.12
C ALA A 167 12.72 -15.06 -13.93
N GLY A 168 11.78 -16.00 -13.85
CA GLY A 168 10.39 -15.72 -13.48
C GLY A 168 10.26 -15.28 -12.02
N LEU A 169 9.04 -14.89 -11.62
CA LEU A 169 8.74 -14.59 -10.22
C LEU A 169 9.04 -15.82 -9.32
N PRO A 170 9.42 -15.61 -8.05
CA PRO A 170 9.50 -16.68 -7.07
C PRO A 170 8.18 -17.46 -7.00
N ALA A 171 8.26 -18.78 -6.76
CA ALA A 171 7.08 -19.60 -6.63
C ALA A 171 6.19 -19.10 -5.48
N GLY A 172 4.90 -18.92 -5.76
CA GLY A 172 3.90 -18.41 -4.81
C GLY A 172 4.05 -16.96 -4.40
N PHE A 173 4.85 -16.17 -5.12
CA PHE A 173 4.90 -14.73 -4.94
C PHE A 173 3.51 -14.11 -5.15
N GLN A 174 2.97 -13.48 -4.11
CA GLN A 174 1.70 -12.75 -4.17
C GLN A 174 1.80 -11.41 -3.45
N LEU A 175 1.09 -10.42 -3.98
CA LEU A 175 1.15 -9.04 -3.52
C LEU A 175 -0.25 -8.53 -3.16
N THR A 176 -0.39 -8.05 -1.93
CA THR A 176 -1.51 -7.21 -1.50
C THR A 176 -1.06 -5.76 -1.45
N LEU A 177 -1.81 -4.86 -2.06
CA LEU A 177 -1.55 -3.42 -2.01
C LEU A 177 -2.57 -2.73 -1.11
N VAL A 178 -2.10 -1.86 -0.24
CA VAL A 178 -2.94 -1.09 0.69
C VAL A 178 -2.57 0.38 0.56
N GLY A 179 -3.50 1.20 0.10
CA GLY A 179 -3.39 2.65 0.14
C GLY A 179 -4.28 3.19 1.25
N PHE A 180 -3.71 4.00 2.14
CA PHE A 180 -4.49 4.74 3.13
C PHE A 180 -4.45 6.23 2.85
N SER A 181 -5.60 6.91 2.86
CA SER A 181 -5.69 8.36 2.69
C SER A 181 -4.97 8.79 1.41
N LYS A 182 -3.95 9.63 1.51
CA LYS A 182 -3.08 10.02 0.39
C LYS A 182 -2.45 8.84 -0.34
N GLY A 183 -2.12 7.75 0.33
CA GLY A 183 -1.55 6.54 -0.29
C GLY A 183 -2.43 5.94 -1.39
N CYS A 184 -3.75 6.21 -1.38
CA CYS A 184 -4.67 5.78 -2.43
C CYS A 184 -4.31 6.35 -3.82
N VAL A 185 -3.62 7.49 -3.91
CA VAL A 185 -3.19 8.05 -5.21
C VAL A 185 -2.23 7.12 -5.94
N VAL A 186 -1.42 6.33 -5.22
CA VAL A 186 -0.54 5.33 -5.81
C VAL A 186 -1.37 4.20 -6.40
N LEU A 187 -2.42 3.76 -5.69
CA LEU A 187 -3.29 2.69 -6.16
C LEU A 187 -4.10 3.14 -7.38
N ASN A 188 -4.61 4.37 -7.37
CA ASN A 188 -5.27 4.98 -8.53
C ASN A 188 -4.34 4.99 -9.74
N GLN A 189 -3.10 5.45 -9.58
CA GLN A 189 -2.11 5.44 -10.66
C GLN A 189 -1.84 4.03 -11.20
N MET A 190 -1.67 3.04 -10.33
CA MET A 190 -1.50 1.65 -10.75
C MET A 190 -2.74 1.13 -11.50
N VAL A 191 -3.93 1.57 -11.14
CA VAL A 191 -5.15 1.20 -11.86
C VAL A 191 -5.16 1.79 -13.29
N TYR A 192 -4.77 3.06 -13.48
CA TYR A 192 -4.58 3.66 -14.82
C TYR A 192 -3.53 2.93 -15.67
N GLU A 193 -2.47 2.41 -15.04
CA GLU A 193 -1.41 1.68 -15.74
C GLU A 193 -1.71 0.21 -16.01
N LEU A 194 -2.74 -0.36 -15.37
CA LEU A 194 -2.96 -1.80 -15.29
C LEU A 194 -3.07 -2.49 -16.66
N ALA A 195 -3.79 -1.88 -17.60
CA ALA A 195 -3.96 -2.42 -18.95
C ALA A 195 -2.62 -2.59 -19.66
N GLY A 196 -1.76 -1.57 -19.59
CA GLY A 196 -0.43 -1.61 -20.20
C GLY A 196 0.50 -2.56 -19.46
N ALA A 197 0.47 -2.58 -18.12
CA ALA A 197 1.28 -3.50 -17.33
C ALA A 197 0.93 -4.98 -17.57
N ARG A 198 -0.34 -5.31 -17.83
CA ARG A 198 -0.78 -6.67 -18.20
C ARG A 198 -0.49 -7.03 -19.65
N ALA A 199 -0.40 -6.04 -20.54
CA ALA A 199 -0.03 -6.23 -21.94
C ALA A 199 1.49 -6.37 -22.14
N ASP A 200 2.30 -5.81 -21.24
CA ASP A 200 3.75 -5.91 -21.29
C ASP A 200 4.24 -7.30 -20.83
N PRO A 201 4.94 -8.08 -21.67
CA PRO A 201 5.42 -9.41 -21.29
C PRO A 201 6.39 -9.43 -20.09
N LEU A 202 7.15 -8.36 -19.87
CA LEU A 202 8.12 -8.25 -18.78
C LEU A 202 7.46 -7.83 -17.47
N MET A 203 6.32 -7.12 -17.53
CA MET A 203 5.61 -6.65 -16.35
C MET A 203 4.41 -7.52 -15.99
N SER A 204 3.78 -8.18 -16.96
CA SER A 204 2.55 -8.93 -16.78
C SER A 204 2.62 -9.99 -15.68
N PRO A 205 3.73 -10.75 -15.49
CA PRO A 205 3.82 -11.68 -14.37
C PRO A 205 3.68 -10.97 -13.02
N PHE A 206 4.34 -9.82 -12.85
CA PHE A 206 4.28 -9.01 -11.64
C PHE A 206 2.90 -8.38 -11.45
N ALA A 207 2.32 -7.80 -12.49
CA ALA A 207 0.98 -7.22 -12.43
C ALA A 207 -0.08 -8.27 -12.04
N ARG A 208 0.03 -9.50 -12.55
CA ARG A 208 -0.88 -10.62 -12.21
C ARG A 208 -0.63 -11.22 -10.82
N SER A 209 0.50 -10.91 -10.18
CA SER A 209 0.78 -11.37 -8.81
C SER A 209 0.04 -10.56 -7.74
N ILE A 210 -0.56 -9.43 -8.12
CA ILE A 210 -1.41 -8.64 -7.23
C ILE A 210 -2.72 -9.39 -7.02
N SER A 211 -2.95 -9.84 -5.79
CA SER A 211 -4.15 -10.57 -5.39
C SER A 211 -5.26 -9.63 -4.90
N ASP A 212 -4.87 -8.59 -4.17
CA ASP A 212 -5.79 -7.71 -3.43
C ASP A 212 -5.33 -6.26 -3.49
N MET A 213 -6.29 -5.35 -3.58
CA MET A 213 -6.08 -3.91 -3.46
C MET A 213 -7.09 -3.30 -2.48
N PHE A 214 -6.57 -2.62 -1.46
CA PHE A 214 -7.34 -1.96 -0.42
C PHE A 214 -7.19 -0.44 -0.55
N TRP A 215 -8.30 0.24 -0.83
CA TRP A 215 -8.46 1.68 -0.67
C TRP A 215 -9.05 1.94 0.71
N LEU A 216 -8.24 2.48 1.61
CA LEU A 216 -8.61 2.81 2.97
C LEU A 216 -8.76 4.33 3.09
N ASP A 217 -10.01 4.78 3.07
CA ASP A 217 -10.42 6.17 3.28
C ASP A 217 -9.64 7.18 2.42
N GLY A 218 -9.63 6.94 1.10
CA GLY A 218 -8.87 7.72 0.14
C GLY A 218 -9.23 9.21 0.15
N GLY A 219 -8.20 10.06 0.20
CA GLY A 219 -8.33 11.51 0.28
C GLY A 219 -7.05 12.24 -0.10
N HIS A 220 -7.16 13.41 -0.70
CA HIS A 220 -6.03 14.32 -1.01
C HIS A 220 -6.56 15.77 -1.20
N PRO A 221 -5.69 16.80 -1.20
CA PRO A 221 -6.11 18.20 -1.27
C PRO A 221 -6.49 18.68 -2.68
N GLY A 222 -6.60 17.75 -3.65
CA GLY A 222 -7.06 18.08 -5.01
C GLY A 222 -8.58 18.18 -5.07
N GLY A 223 -9.11 18.76 -6.15
CA GLY A 223 -10.55 18.96 -6.34
C GLY A 223 -11.29 17.84 -7.07
N SER A 224 -10.58 16.79 -7.47
CA SER A 224 -11.08 15.64 -8.23
C SER A 224 -10.05 14.50 -8.19
N GLU A 225 -10.40 13.34 -8.76
CA GLU A 225 -9.51 12.18 -8.92
C GLU A 225 -9.10 11.53 -7.59
N THR A 226 -9.93 11.69 -6.56
CA THR A 226 -9.75 11.00 -5.29
C THR A 226 -10.06 9.51 -5.45
N TRP A 227 -11.06 9.20 -6.27
CA TRP A 227 -11.34 7.84 -6.75
C TRP A 227 -11.33 7.80 -8.27
N VAL A 228 -10.89 6.67 -8.84
CA VAL A 228 -10.88 6.47 -10.29
C VAL A 228 -12.32 6.46 -10.80
N THR A 229 -12.62 7.28 -11.81
CA THR A 229 -13.94 7.34 -12.44
C THR A 229 -13.92 7.02 -13.93
N ASP A 230 -12.73 6.83 -14.52
CA ASP A 230 -12.61 6.41 -15.91
C ASP A 230 -13.13 4.98 -16.12
N LYS A 231 -14.20 4.85 -16.92
CA LYS A 231 -14.87 3.57 -17.15
C LYS A 231 -13.99 2.54 -17.87
N GLN A 232 -13.09 2.95 -18.76
CA GLN A 232 -12.22 2.01 -19.47
C GLN A 232 -11.19 1.42 -18.50
N VAL A 233 -10.62 2.28 -17.66
CA VAL A 233 -9.67 1.91 -16.61
C VAL A 233 -10.34 0.98 -15.58
N LEU A 234 -11.55 1.31 -15.12
CA LEU A 234 -12.29 0.48 -14.16
C LEU A 234 -12.72 -0.86 -14.75
N LYS A 235 -13.04 -0.92 -16.05
CA LYS A 235 -13.34 -2.17 -16.74
C LYS A 235 -12.13 -3.10 -16.76
N GLU A 236 -10.94 -2.55 -16.98
CA GLU A 236 -9.69 -3.32 -16.89
C GLU A 236 -9.50 -3.88 -15.47
N LEU A 237 -9.63 -3.04 -14.44
CA LEU A 237 -9.52 -3.45 -13.04
C LEU A 237 -10.54 -4.56 -12.70
N ALA A 238 -11.81 -4.41 -13.09
CA ALA A 238 -12.84 -5.41 -12.84
C ALA A 238 -12.53 -6.77 -13.49
N SER A 239 -11.90 -6.77 -14.67
CA SER A 239 -11.51 -8.00 -15.38
C SER A 239 -10.15 -8.57 -14.97
N SER A 240 -9.47 -7.93 -14.03
CA SER A 240 -8.09 -8.28 -13.67
C SER A 240 -7.97 -9.53 -12.80
N GLY A 241 -9.03 -9.86 -12.06
CA GLY A 241 -9.03 -10.91 -11.04
C GLY A 241 -8.54 -10.43 -9.66
N VAL A 242 -8.16 -9.16 -9.53
CA VAL A 242 -7.80 -8.54 -8.24
C VAL A 242 -9.06 -8.43 -7.36
N SER A 243 -8.93 -8.81 -6.10
CA SER A 243 -9.95 -8.55 -5.07
C SER A 243 -9.89 -7.09 -4.64
N ILE A 244 -11.00 -6.38 -4.81
CA ILE A 244 -11.09 -4.93 -4.59
C ILE A 244 -11.77 -4.67 -3.25
N HIS A 245 -11.13 -3.89 -2.39
CA HIS A 245 -11.66 -3.52 -1.07
C HIS A 245 -11.69 -2.00 -0.94
N ALA A 246 -12.89 -1.43 -0.87
CA ALA A 246 -13.13 0.00 -0.77
C ALA A 246 -13.75 0.31 0.60
N HIS A 247 -12.91 0.79 1.51
CA HIS A 247 -13.29 1.13 2.89
C HIS A 247 -13.24 2.65 3.05
N VAL A 248 -14.27 3.23 3.63
CA VAL A 248 -14.41 4.68 3.78
C VAL A 248 -14.99 5.04 5.14
N THR A 249 -14.85 6.29 5.53
CA THR A 249 -15.48 6.88 6.71
C THR A 249 -16.35 8.08 6.31
N PRO A 250 -17.33 8.48 7.14
CA PRO A 250 -18.05 9.73 6.94
C PRO A 250 -17.15 10.97 6.79
N TYR A 251 -15.94 10.96 7.37
CA TYR A 251 -14.99 12.07 7.30
C TYR A 251 -14.57 12.39 5.85
N GLU A 252 -14.35 11.38 5.01
CA GLU A 252 -14.01 11.59 3.60
C GLU A 252 -15.26 11.68 2.72
N VAL A 253 -16.17 10.72 2.79
CA VAL A 253 -17.24 10.60 1.76
C VAL A 253 -18.50 11.42 2.06
N ARG A 254 -18.66 11.97 3.27
CA ARG A 254 -19.81 12.81 3.65
C ARG A 254 -19.43 14.27 3.95
N ASP A 255 -18.21 14.69 3.65
CA ASP A 255 -17.77 16.08 3.80
C ASP A 255 -18.45 16.97 2.74
N PRO A 256 -19.31 17.94 3.12
CA PRO A 256 -19.97 18.82 2.17
C PRO A 256 -19.02 19.76 1.42
N MET A 257 -17.86 20.09 2.00
CA MET A 257 -16.83 20.91 1.35
C MET A 257 -16.03 20.10 0.32
N ARG A 258 -16.02 18.77 0.46
CA ARG A 258 -15.34 17.83 -0.44
C ARG A 258 -16.30 16.83 -1.07
N ALA A 259 -17.52 17.28 -1.39
CA ALA A 259 -18.60 16.40 -1.84
C ALA A 259 -18.29 15.58 -3.11
N TRP A 260 -17.25 15.93 -3.88
CA TRP A 260 -16.79 15.08 -4.99
C TRP A 260 -16.25 13.74 -4.50
N VAL A 261 -15.60 13.65 -3.34
CA VAL A 261 -15.00 12.41 -2.82
C VAL A 261 -16.06 11.31 -2.70
N GLY A 262 -17.20 11.63 -2.08
CA GLY A 262 -18.32 10.70 -1.97
C GLY A 262 -18.98 10.34 -3.30
N ARG A 263 -19.07 11.31 -4.24
CA ARG A 263 -19.60 11.04 -5.60
C ARG A 263 -18.67 10.13 -6.40
N GLU A 264 -17.37 10.40 -6.39
CA GLU A 264 -16.37 9.60 -7.09
C GLU A 264 -16.27 8.19 -6.50
N TYR A 265 -16.32 8.04 -5.17
CA TYR A 265 -16.43 6.74 -4.51
C TYR A 265 -17.67 5.95 -4.99
N GLY A 266 -18.82 6.62 -5.08
CA GLY A 266 -20.04 6.05 -5.64
C GLY A 266 -19.85 5.56 -7.07
N CYS A 267 -19.33 6.42 -7.96
CA CYS A 267 -19.02 6.08 -9.34
C CYS A 267 -18.03 4.90 -9.45
N PHE A 268 -16.98 4.88 -8.64
CA PHE A 268 -15.97 3.83 -8.60
C PHE A 268 -16.61 2.47 -8.28
N VAL A 269 -17.40 2.42 -7.20
CA VAL A 269 -18.12 1.21 -6.78
C VAL A 269 -19.12 0.76 -7.84
N GLU A 270 -19.98 1.67 -8.31
CA GLU A 270 -21.06 1.35 -9.23
C GLU A 270 -20.50 0.82 -10.56
N ALA A 271 -19.51 1.49 -11.14
CA ALA A 271 -18.88 1.05 -12.38
C ALA A 271 -18.20 -0.32 -12.23
N LEU A 272 -17.51 -0.60 -11.13
CA LEU A 272 -16.92 -1.92 -10.89
C LEU A 272 -17.99 -3.02 -10.82
N GLN A 273 -19.11 -2.75 -10.14
CA GLN A 273 -20.24 -3.68 -10.08
C GLN A 273 -20.91 -3.88 -11.46
N GLU A 274 -21.08 -2.81 -12.23
CA GLU A 274 -21.57 -2.87 -13.63
C GLU A 274 -20.68 -3.75 -14.51
N PHE A 275 -19.37 -3.72 -14.31
CA PHE A 275 -18.41 -4.55 -15.05
C PHE A 275 -18.22 -5.96 -14.49
N GLY A 276 -19.01 -6.34 -13.48
CA GLY A 276 -19.05 -7.71 -12.95
C GLY A 276 -18.05 -8.01 -11.83
N ALA A 277 -17.35 -6.99 -11.30
CA ALA A 277 -16.56 -7.15 -10.08
C ALA A 277 -17.45 -7.08 -8.83
N CYS A 278 -16.97 -7.68 -7.74
CA CYS A 278 -17.65 -7.70 -6.45
C CYS A 278 -16.79 -6.99 -5.38
N PRO A 279 -16.63 -5.65 -5.45
CA PRO A 279 -15.81 -4.95 -4.46
C PRO A 279 -16.39 -5.13 -3.06
N SER A 280 -15.52 -5.41 -2.08
CA SER A 280 -15.87 -5.32 -0.66
C SER A 280 -16.04 -3.85 -0.31
N LYS A 281 -17.16 -3.50 0.31
CA LYS A 281 -17.53 -2.12 0.63
C LYS A 281 -17.79 -1.99 2.11
N LYS A 282 -17.14 -1.05 2.77
CA LYS A 282 -17.37 -0.79 4.19
C LYS A 282 -17.34 0.70 4.49
N LEU A 283 -18.46 1.20 5.00
CA LEU A 283 -18.51 2.50 5.66
C LEU A 283 -18.25 2.28 7.15
N HIS A 284 -17.07 2.63 7.64
CA HIS A 284 -16.73 2.51 9.05
C HIS A 284 -17.24 3.70 9.83
N PHE A 285 -17.57 3.47 11.11
CA PHE A 285 -17.98 4.52 12.05
C PHE A 285 -19.20 5.33 11.56
N GLU A 286 -20.13 4.69 10.84
CA GLU A 286 -21.33 5.35 10.28
C GLU A 286 -22.20 6.02 11.35
N ASP A 287 -22.24 5.43 12.55
CA ASP A 287 -23.01 5.92 13.70
C ASP A 287 -22.24 6.95 14.56
N GLU A 288 -20.98 7.25 14.22
CA GLU A 288 -20.15 8.25 14.92
C GLU A 288 -20.07 9.55 14.11
N PRO A 289 -19.88 10.72 14.77
CA PRO A 289 -19.58 11.96 14.06
C PRO A 289 -18.33 11.83 13.18
N ALA A 290 -18.36 12.47 12.01
CA ALA A 290 -17.20 12.55 11.12
C ALA A 290 -16.02 13.24 11.84
N SER A 291 -14.87 12.56 11.90
CA SER A 291 -13.67 13.06 12.59
C SER A 291 -12.39 12.54 11.95
N ILE A 292 -11.30 13.30 12.11
CA ILE A 292 -9.98 12.90 11.64
C ILE A 292 -9.44 11.70 12.44
N GLU A 293 -9.86 11.53 13.70
CA GLU A 293 -9.58 10.34 14.50
C GLU A 293 -10.16 9.09 13.85
N ASN A 294 -11.39 9.17 13.33
CA ASN A 294 -12.05 8.05 12.65
C ASN A 294 -11.40 7.74 11.32
N HIS A 295 -10.91 8.76 10.60
CA HIS A 295 -10.10 8.58 9.41
C HIS A 295 -8.88 7.69 9.68
N PHE A 296 -8.11 7.97 10.74
CA PHE A 296 -6.96 7.13 11.10
C PHE A 296 -7.31 5.71 11.58
N ARG A 297 -8.49 5.50 12.16
CA ARG A 297 -8.91 4.20 12.75
C ARG A 297 -9.36 3.12 11.74
N VAL A 298 -9.47 3.46 10.45
CA VAL A 298 -10.07 2.62 9.38
C VAL A 298 -9.44 1.23 9.20
#